data_AF-A0A9D8B0A1-F1
#
_entry.id   AF-A0A9D8B0A1-F1
#
_cell.length_a   1.000
_cell.length_b   1.000
_cell.length_c   1.000
_cell.angle_alpha   90.00
_cell.angle_beta   90.00
_cell.angle_gamma   90.00
#
_symmetry.space_group_name_H-M   'P 1'
#
loop_
_entity.id
_entity.type
_entity.pdbx_description
1 polymer ?
#
loop_
_entity_poly.entity_id
_entity_poly.type
_entity_poly.pdbx_seq_one_letter_code
_entity_poly.pdbx_strand_id
1 'polypeptide(L)' 'MRENKGTEMAKITDEEHNGHLRTIVELEPGEQVSLCRCWKSSKFPFCDGTHKTLEGNVGSVRVKAPEVKVEVGS' A
#
# COMPACT_ATOMS: atom_id res chain seq x y z
N MET A 1 9.02 -5.04 21.10
CA MET A 1 8.33 -3.99 20.32
C MET A 1 8.31 -4.43 18.87
N ARG A 2 7.16 -4.47 18.17
CA ARG A 2 7.12 -4.86 16.74
C ARG A 2 7.51 -3.64 15.90
N GLU A 3 8.67 -3.70 15.27
CA GLU A 3 9.19 -2.66 14.38
C GLU A 3 8.24 -2.47 13.19
N ASN A 4 7.72 -1.26 13.00
CA ASN A 4 6.93 -0.88 11.82
C ASN A 4 7.85 -0.72 10.60
N LYS A 5 8.38 -1.82 10.04
CA LYS A 5 9.22 -1.82 8.82
C LYS A 5 8.40 -1.68 7.52
N GLY A 6 7.30 -0.91 7.51
CA GLY A 6 6.23 -1.10 6.52
C GLY A 6 5.90 0.07 5.58
N THR A 7 6.64 1.18 5.58
CA THR A 7 6.15 2.41 4.91
C THR A 7 7.14 3.16 4.02
N GLU A 8 8.36 2.68 3.79
CA GLU A 8 9.41 3.53 3.18
C GLU A 8 9.85 3.19 1.75
N MET A 9 9.23 2.25 1.01
CA MET A 9 9.87 1.76 -0.23
C MET A 9 9.02 1.74 -1.51
N ALA A 10 7.71 1.97 -1.45
CA ALA A 10 6.89 1.93 -2.66
C ALA A 10 7.01 3.23 -3.47
N LYS A 11 7.32 3.14 -4.77
CA LYS A 11 7.32 4.30 -5.68
C LYS A 11 5.87 4.67 -5.97
N ILE A 12 5.54 5.95 -5.84
CA ILE A 12 4.17 6.45 -5.98
C ILE A 12 4.14 7.48 -7.09
N THR A 13 3.21 7.31 -8.02
CA THR A 13 2.95 8.26 -9.11
C THR A 13 1.45 8.46 -9.26
N ASP A 14 1.05 9.69 -9.60
CA ASP A 14 -0.34 10.00 -9.91
C ASP A 14 -0.50 10.19 -11.42
N GLU A 15 -1.51 9.55 -12.02
CA GLU A 15 -1.84 9.66 -13.43
C GLU A 15 -3.34 9.92 -13.63
N GLU A 16 -3.71 10.53 -14.77
CA GLU A 16 -5.10 10.60 -15.20
C GLU A 16 -5.42 9.42 -16.11
N HIS A 17 -6.50 8.70 -15.82
CA HIS A 17 -7.01 7.66 -16.70
C HIS A 17 -8.53 7.77 -16.83
N ASN A 18 -8.99 8.08 -18.06
CA ASN A 18 -10.39 8.32 -18.40
C ASN A 18 -11.03 9.45 -17.58
N GLY A 19 -10.34 10.57 -17.39
CA GLY A 19 -10.85 11.71 -16.61
C GLY A 19 -10.88 11.51 -15.09
N HIS A 20 -10.26 10.44 -14.59
CA HIS A 20 -10.15 10.17 -13.15
C HIS A 20 -8.68 10.07 -12.74
N LEU A 21 -8.32 10.78 -11.66
CA LEU A 21 -7.01 10.66 -11.03
C LEU A 21 -6.86 9.27 -10.40
N ARG A 22 -5.73 8.63 -10.68
CA ARG A 22 -5.34 7.33 -10.15
C ARG A 22 -3.94 7.44 -9.56
N THR A 23 -3.78 6.87 -8.37
CA THR A 23 -2.46 6.71 -7.76
C THR A 23 -1.95 5.31 -8.06
N ILE A 24 -0.80 5.23 -8.72
CA ILE A 24 -0.07 4.00 -8.96
C ILE A 24 0.92 3.80 -7.81
N VAL A 25 0.96 2.58 -7.29
CA VAL A 25 1.92 2.16 -6.27
C VAL A 25 2.71 1.00 -6.83
N GLU A 26 3.97 1.25 -7.18
CA GLU A 26 4.89 0.22 -7.64
C GLU A 26 5.56 -0.45 -6.45
N LEU A 27 5.56 -1.78 -6.47
CA LEU A 27 6.14 -2.62 -5.42
C LEU A 27 7.21 -3.52 -6.02
N GLU A 28 8.35 -3.62 -5.34
CA GLU A 28 9.38 -4.59 -5.65
C GLU A 28 9.00 -5.98 -5.08
N PRO A 29 9.52 -7.09 -5.61
CA PRO A 29 9.23 -8.43 -5.10
C PRO A 29 9.52 -8.58 -3.61
N GLY A 30 8.58 -9.18 -2.87
CA GLY A 30 8.68 -9.34 -1.41
C GLY A 30 8.27 -8.11 -0.60
N GLU A 31 7.95 -6.99 -1.24
CA GLU A 31 7.41 -5.83 -0.54
C GLU A 31 5.96 -6.02 -0.12
N GLN A 32 5.58 -5.31 0.93
CA GLN A 32 4.22 -5.24 1.41
C GLN A 32 3.87 -3.82 1.81
N VAL A 33 2.71 -3.35 1.36
CA VAL A 33 2.13 -2.07 1.77
C VAL A 33 0.74 -2.24 2.36
N SER A 34 0.33 -1.26 3.17
CA SER A 34 -1.03 -1.17 3.70
C SER A 34 -1.72 0.05 3.10
N LEU A 35 -2.78 -0.17 2.33
CA LEU A 35 -3.59 0.87 1.71
C LEU A 35 -4.79 1.25 2.58
N CYS A 36 -5.10 2.54 2.58
CA CYS A 36 -6.22 3.13 3.30
C CYS A 36 -7.55 2.73 2.64
N ARG A 37 -8.54 2.39 3.46
CA ARG A 37 -9.95 2.27 3.04
C ARG A 37 -10.92 3.14 3.84
N CYS A 38 -10.41 3.84 4.84
CA CYS A 38 -11.22 4.72 5.68
C CYS A 38 -11.31 6.15 5.16
N TRP A 39 -10.54 6.51 4.12
CA TRP A 39 -10.50 7.86 3.52
C TRP A 39 -10.12 9.00 4.47
N LYS A 40 -9.58 8.70 5.66
CA LYS A 40 -9.17 9.70 6.67
C LYS A 40 -7.66 9.74 6.93
N SER A 41 -6.88 8.89 6.26
CA SER A 41 -5.43 8.87 6.42
C SER A 41 -4.80 10.17 5.95
N SER A 42 -3.88 10.74 6.75
CA SER A 42 -3.06 11.88 6.35
C SER A 42 -1.96 11.49 5.36
N LYS A 43 -1.70 10.19 5.18
CA LYS A 43 -0.74 9.64 4.21
C LYS A 43 -1.43 8.91 3.06
N PHE A 44 -2.61 9.36 2.65
CA PHE A 44 -3.37 8.74 1.56
C PHE A 44 -2.49 8.63 0.30
N PRO A 45 -2.43 7.47 -0.39
CA PRO A 45 -3.32 6.30 -0.29
C PRO A 45 -2.94 5.27 0.80
N PHE A 46 -1.87 5.46 1.56
CA PHE A 46 -1.42 4.51 2.58
C PHE A 46 -2.22 4.63 3.87
N CYS A 47 -2.26 3.53 4.61
CA CYS A 47 -2.84 3.48 5.94
C CYS A 47 -1.83 3.98 6.98
N ASP A 48 -2.19 5.04 7.69
CA ASP A 48 -1.44 5.59 8.83
C ASP A 48 -1.97 5.13 10.20
N GLY A 49 -3.06 4.36 10.21
CA GLY A 49 -3.71 3.88 11.43
C GLY A 49 -4.89 4.72 11.90
N THR A 50 -5.22 5.83 11.23
CA THR A 50 -6.37 6.70 11.57
C THR A 50 -7.69 5.94 11.65
N HIS A 51 -7.87 4.86 10.89
CA HIS A 51 -9.07 4.03 10.95
C HIS A 51 -9.38 3.45 12.35
N LYS A 52 -8.39 3.35 13.24
CA LYS A 52 -8.56 2.85 14.61
C LYS A 52 -9.24 3.85 15.54
N THR A 53 -9.24 5.14 15.19
CA THR A 53 -9.87 6.21 15.97
C THR A 53 -11.28 6.53 15.48
N LEU A 54 -11.71 5.91 14.36
CA LEU A 54 -13.04 6.07 13.80
C LEU A 54 -13.98 5.00 14.33
N GLU A 55 -15.26 5.32 14.40
CA GLU A 55 -16.29 4.31 14.69
C GLU A 55 -16.49 3.37 13.50
N GLY A 56 -16.69 2.09 13.79
CA GLY A 56 -16.94 1.04 12.80
C GLY A 56 -15.82 0.02 12.66
N ASN A 57 -15.98 -0.91 11.71
CA ASN A 57 -15.05 -2.03 11.47
C ASN A 57 -14.27 -1.85 10.16
N VAL A 58 -13.81 -0.63 9.88
CA VAL A 58 -13.01 -0.33 8.70
C VAL A 58 -11.53 -0.60 8.98
N GLY A 59 -10.90 -1.40 8.12
CA GLY A 59 -9.48 -1.74 8.20
C GLY A 59 -8.75 -1.50 6.88
N SER A 60 -7.43 -1.41 6.93
CA SER A 60 -6.56 -1.29 5.75
C SER A 60 -6.59 -2.52 4.86
N VAL A 61 -6.33 -2.35 3.57
CA VAL A 61 -5.99 -3.46 2.66
C VAL A 61 -4.50 -3.71 2.75
N ARG A 62 -4.06 -4.96 2.91
CA ARG A 62 -2.65 -5.34 2.80
C ARG A 62 -2.39 -5.88 1.41
N VAL A 63 -1.52 -5.22 0.68
CA VAL A 63 -1.06 -5.64 -0.65
C VAL A 63 0.34 -6.21 -0.48
N LYS A 64 0.56 -7.43 -0.99
CA LYS A 64 1.86 -8.11 -0.96
C LYS A 64 2.31 -8.35 -2.39
N ALA A 65 3.51 -7.91 -2.75
CA ALA A 65 4.14 -8.29 -4.00
C ALA A 65 4.61 -9.74 -3.89
N PRO A 66 4.29 -10.60 -4.87
CA PRO A 66 4.80 -11.96 -4.87
C PRO A 66 6.33 -11.96 -4.93
N GLU A 67 6.96 -12.88 -4.20
CA GLU A 67 8.41 -13.11 -4.32
C GLU A 67 8.69 -13.78 -5.67
N VAL A 68 9.53 -13.15 -6.50
CA VAL A 68 9.91 -13.73 -7.80
C VAL A 68 11.04 -14.71 -7.59
N LYS A 69 10.75 -16.01 -7.71
CA LYS A 69 11.78 -17.04 -7.86
C LYS A 69 12.14 -17.12 -9.34
N VAL A 70 13.24 -16.49 -9.74
CA VAL A 70 13.78 -16.66 -11.09
C VAL A 70 14.40 -18.05 -11.16
N GLU A 71 13.69 -19.01 -11.74
CA GLU A 71 14.29 -20.29 -12.13
C GLU A 71 15.18 -20.01 -13.35
N VAL A 72 16.48 -19.82 -13.11
CA VAL A 72 17.48 -19.77 -14.17
C VAL A 72 17.58 -21.19 -14.73
N GLY A 73 16.84 -21.45 -15.81
CA GLY A 73 16.97 -22.67 -16.58
C GLY A 73 18.42 -22.85 -17.03
N SER A 74 19.00 -23.98 -16.63
CA SER A 74 20.33 -24.44 -17.04
C SER A 74 20.36 -24.84 -18.51
#